data_AF-A0A8H6TY88-F1
#
_entry.id   AF-A0A8H6TY88-F1
#
_cell.length_a   1.000
_cell.length_b   1.000
_cell.length_c   1.000
_cell.angle_alpha   90.00
_cell.angle_beta   90.00
_cell.angle_gamma   90.00
#
_symmetry.space_group_name_H-M   'P 1'
#
loop_
_entity.id
_entity.type
_entity.pdbx_description
1 polymer ?
#
loop_
_entity_poly.entity_id
_entity_poly.type
_entity_poly.pdbx_seq_one_letter_code
_entity_poly.pdbx_strand_id
1 'polypeptide(L)'
;MLRSTAEMVVQLRDSFGDVPPALMGASTTILGTRLFLFGGRTRRSLGAPVVSVDLYALDIELCRWEKLAHSSSSRGAFPVKARCFHTADIWNNHLVVFGGLSALNSESNPGAGTERLQPLNDVALLDLDKFEWLPPTSSPSSTSAPVPKPPPIPPARHNHISCVSSSTDELFIFGGTDAWGAPLADLCVYDLTKRSWVRAQRYACALDGERAFLAGMKWQVCFDGNGGGDDGDVSEPPPLPYSQLASSGDIYLFESRTPSIDILTPLPSSGGIKAVPLCIGGRAIDWPTGLHRPSGGVLGTTLVVAGTAVSTGRTGVWALDLIANAWNRVDIDTNGLGKNSGMWGAAHVYSSRNKLLLVGAGSKPATNDADMDSLSASASQTYTTHAIIDLEALGIYQPPARSFDPSHQQRALTILASGRHADFAFVCEDGRAIPCARVLVAGRWPWLHDQLELLRPITSALSPTSATPDSLRATGKQTRITATALLQYFYSLALGTRLQRAPPVLSQLLVIATEFRIEYLQALVQHAMHLALDREVGLCGNGDGGIARGVYEVAASCGCRSLQIRTRKVAFRRRSTRSVYDP
;
A
#
# COMPACT_ATOMS: atom_id res chain seq x y z
N MET A 1 -13.16 28.98 12.52
CA MET A 1 -12.50 28.60 11.24
C MET A 1 -12.60 27.09 11.07
N LEU A 2 -13.43 26.61 10.15
CA LEU A 2 -13.44 25.20 9.76
C LEU A 2 -12.21 24.97 8.86
N ARG A 3 -11.30 24.07 9.25
CA ARG A 3 -10.20 23.62 8.37
C ARG A 3 -10.79 23.08 7.06
N SER A 4 -10.16 23.35 5.91
CA SER A 4 -10.60 22.77 4.64
C SER A 4 -10.57 21.25 4.73
N THR A 5 -11.51 20.54 4.09
CA THR A 5 -11.49 19.06 4.07
C THR A 5 -10.19 18.52 3.45
N ALA A 6 -9.53 19.29 2.58
CA ALA A 6 -8.22 18.95 2.03
C ALA A 6 -7.10 18.96 3.09
N GLU A 7 -7.13 19.91 4.05
CA GLU A 7 -6.19 19.96 5.19
C GLU A 7 -6.39 18.80 6.17
N MET A 8 -7.54 18.13 6.12
CA MET A 8 -7.80 16.95 6.96
C MET A 8 -7.19 15.67 6.37
N VAL A 9 -7.08 15.60 5.04
CA VAL A 9 -6.56 14.45 4.27
C VAL A 9 -5.03 14.44 4.25
N VAL A 10 -4.40 15.61 4.16
CA VAL A 10 -2.93 15.74 4.14
C VAL A 10 -2.41 16.14 5.50
N GLN A 11 -1.37 15.44 5.96
CA GLN A 11 -0.62 15.79 7.17
C GLN A 11 0.86 15.96 6.80
N LEU A 12 1.39 17.15 7.04
CA LEU A 12 2.84 17.37 7.04
C LEU A 12 3.37 17.06 8.44
N ARG A 13 4.46 16.30 8.50
CA ARG A 13 5.13 15.94 9.75
C ARG A 13 6.62 16.14 9.62
N ASP A 14 7.17 16.87 10.58
CA ASP A 14 8.61 16.98 10.73
C ASP A 14 9.16 15.72 11.38
N SER A 15 10.39 15.38 10.99
CA SER A 15 11.10 14.19 11.44
C SER A 15 12.33 14.60 12.24
N PHE A 16 12.70 13.78 13.22
CA PHE A 16 13.83 14.04 14.11
C PHE A 16 14.68 12.77 14.31
N GLY A 17 15.76 12.85 15.10
CA GLY A 17 16.72 11.76 15.28
C GLY A 17 17.87 11.87 14.28
N ASP A 18 18.31 10.75 13.72
CA ASP A 18 19.42 10.69 12.77
C ASP A 18 18.94 11.03 11.35
N VAL A 19 18.41 12.24 11.18
CA VAL A 19 17.83 12.68 9.91
C VAL A 19 18.90 12.62 8.80
N PRO A 20 18.66 11.91 7.68
CA PRO A 20 19.62 11.82 6.59
C PRO A 20 19.98 13.21 6.04
N PRO A 21 21.23 13.42 5.58
CA PRO A 21 21.62 14.65 4.91
C PRO A 21 20.83 14.82 3.60
N ALA A 22 20.99 15.98 2.96
CA ALA A 22 20.43 16.19 1.63
C ALA A 22 21.13 15.27 0.61
N LEU A 23 20.37 14.37 -0.02
CA LEU A 23 20.89 13.33 -0.90
C LEU A 23 20.29 13.41 -2.30
N MET A 24 21.07 12.97 -3.28
CA MET A 24 20.64 12.82 -4.66
C MET A 24 20.78 11.35 -5.08
N GLY A 25 19.75 10.82 -5.74
CA GLY A 25 19.74 9.43 -6.22
C GLY A 25 19.80 8.38 -5.10
N ALA A 26 19.36 8.72 -3.89
CA ALA A 26 19.09 7.71 -2.86
C ALA A 26 17.81 6.95 -3.22
N SER A 27 17.73 5.69 -2.82
CA SER A 27 16.51 4.89 -2.92
C SER A 27 15.73 4.96 -1.61
N THR A 28 14.41 4.81 -1.68
CA THR A 28 13.56 4.67 -0.49
C THR A 28 12.57 3.54 -0.70
N THR A 29 12.27 2.76 0.34
CA THR A 29 11.34 1.62 0.29
C THR A 29 10.57 1.49 1.60
N ILE A 30 9.32 1.04 1.55
CA ILE A 30 8.51 0.81 2.76
C ILE A 30 8.39 -0.68 3.08
N LEU A 31 8.57 -1.02 4.34
CA LEU A 31 8.20 -2.33 4.90
C LEU A 31 7.60 -2.16 6.30
N GLY A 32 6.39 -2.67 6.49
CA GLY A 32 5.66 -2.49 7.75
C GLY A 32 5.47 -1.01 8.08
N THR A 33 5.82 -0.60 9.29
CA THR A 33 5.72 0.79 9.78
C THR A 33 6.98 1.62 9.48
N ARG A 34 7.97 1.05 8.78
CA ARG A 34 9.28 1.69 8.54
C ARG A 34 9.48 2.02 7.06
N LEU A 35 10.09 3.16 6.81
CA LEU A 35 10.64 3.52 5.50
C LEU A 35 12.17 3.44 5.58
N PHE A 36 12.78 2.65 4.71
CA PHE A 36 14.22 2.56 4.56
C PHE A 36 14.71 3.54 3.50
N LEU A 37 15.87 4.14 3.74
CA LEU A 37 16.62 4.96 2.80
C LEU A 37 18.02 4.39 2.65
N PHE A 38 18.44 4.12 1.42
CA PHE A 38 19.76 3.55 1.13
C PHE A 38 20.55 4.38 0.12
N GLY A 39 21.82 4.61 0.46
CA GLY A 39 22.82 5.20 -0.43
C GLY A 39 22.51 6.65 -0.83
N GLY A 40 22.83 6.98 -2.08
CA GLY A 40 22.73 8.34 -2.62
C GLY A 40 24.06 9.09 -2.57
N ARG A 41 24.08 10.30 -3.14
CA ARG A 41 25.25 11.19 -3.13
C ARG A 41 24.93 12.53 -2.47
N THR A 42 25.84 13.03 -1.64
CA THR A 42 25.69 14.33 -0.99
C THR A 42 26.17 15.45 -1.92
N ARG A 43 25.44 16.57 -1.96
CA ARG A 43 25.88 17.81 -2.63
C ARG A 43 26.70 18.65 -1.63
N ARG A 44 28.02 18.71 -1.79
CA ARG A 44 28.88 19.58 -0.97
C ARG A 44 29.13 20.91 -1.69
N SER A 45 29.10 22.01 -0.94
CA SER A 45 29.50 23.34 -1.43
C SER A 45 31.03 23.47 -1.58
N LEU A 46 31.79 22.69 -0.81
CA LEU A 46 33.25 22.61 -0.85
C LEU A 46 33.69 21.13 -0.82
N GLY A 47 34.45 20.70 -1.83
CA GLY A 47 34.97 19.34 -2.01
C GLY A 47 34.12 18.43 -2.91
N ALA A 48 34.65 17.25 -3.26
CA ALA A 48 34.01 16.31 -4.19
C ALA A 48 32.67 15.75 -3.63
N PRO A 49 31.65 15.48 -4.47
CA PRO A 49 30.48 14.70 -4.03
C PRO A 49 30.93 13.40 -3.34
N VAL A 50 30.17 12.91 -2.35
CA VAL A 50 30.46 11.63 -1.69
C VAL A 50 29.28 10.72 -1.91
N VAL A 51 29.53 9.57 -2.53
CA VAL A 51 28.56 8.49 -2.66
C VAL A 51 28.54 7.71 -1.34
N SER A 52 27.35 7.54 -0.78
CA SER A 52 27.15 6.87 0.51
C SER A 52 26.75 5.41 0.34
N VAL A 53 27.10 4.61 1.36
CA VAL A 53 26.59 3.25 1.59
C VAL A 53 25.66 3.21 2.80
N ASP A 54 25.39 4.36 3.43
CA ASP A 54 24.58 4.43 4.63
C ASP A 54 23.16 3.90 4.42
N LEU A 55 22.62 3.30 5.48
CA LEU A 55 21.24 2.87 5.59
C LEU A 55 20.57 3.66 6.74
N TYR A 56 19.40 4.21 6.47
CA TYR A 56 18.57 4.87 7.47
C TYR A 56 17.19 4.23 7.49
N ALA A 57 16.52 4.25 8.63
CA ALA A 57 15.12 3.90 8.76
C ALA A 57 14.33 5.02 9.44
N LEU A 58 13.20 5.40 8.85
CA LEU A 58 12.19 6.25 9.43
C LEU A 58 11.09 5.38 10.02
N ASP A 59 10.87 5.47 11.33
CA ASP A 59 9.59 5.06 11.91
C ASP A 59 8.54 6.10 11.49
N ILE A 60 7.60 5.69 10.63
CA ILE A 60 6.61 6.60 10.02
C ILE A 60 5.64 7.13 11.08
N GLU A 61 5.39 6.38 12.14
CA GLU A 61 4.40 6.72 13.16
C GLU A 61 4.98 7.64 14.22
N LEU A 62 6.22 7.36 14.63
CA LEU A 62 6.98 8.18 15.57
C LEU A 62 7.68 9.37 14.91
N CYS A 63 7.76 9.39 13.58
CA CYS A 63 8.49 10.39 12.79
C CYS A 63 9.96 10.51 13.20
N ARG A 64 10.58 9.38 13.56
CA ARG A 64 11.97 9.34 14.03
C ARG A 64 12.85 8.56 13.06
N TRP A 65 13.93 9.20 12.62
CA TRP A 65 14.99 8.58 11.86
C TRP A 65 16.03 7.94 12.78
N GLU A 66 16.53 6.79 12.35
CA GLU A 66 17.64 6.06 12.95
C GLU A 66 18.63 5.70 11.84
N LYS A 67 19.93 5.97 12.07
CA LYS A 67 20.99 5.47 11.18
C LYS A 67 21.32 4.03 11.58
N LEU A 68 21.10 3.10 10.66
CA LEU A 68 21.25 1.69 10.93
C LEU A 68 22.67 1.23 10.61
N ALA A 69 23.30 0.56 11.58
CA ALA A 69 24.52 -0.20 11.32
C ALA A 69 24.16 -1.46 10.54
N HIS A 70 24.99 -1.79 9.54
CA HIS A 70 24.85 -3.03 8.76
C HIS A 70 26.22 -3.61 8.46
N SER A 71 26.24 -4.86 8.01
CA SER A 71 27.46 -5.64 7.82
C SER A 71 28.61 -4.96 7.05
N SER A 72 28.36 -4.12 6.02
CA SER A 72 29.43 -3.35 5.34
C SER A 72 30.16 -2.34 6.24
N SER A 73 29.62 -2.05 7.43
CA SER A 73 30.26 -1.23 8.47
C SER A 73 31.19 -2.05 9.39
N SER A 74 31.20 -3.39 9.25
CA SER A 74 31.96 -4.33 10.08
C SER A 74 33.12 -4.98 9.31
N ARG A 75 34.27 -5.20 9.96
CA ARG A 75 35.40 -5.91 9.35
C ARG A 75 35.06 -7.40 9.19
N GLY A 76 35.08 -7.91 7.96
CA GLY A 76 34.92 -9.34 7.65
C GLY A 76 33.63 -9.71 6.90
N ALA A 77 32.68 -8.80 6.76
CA ALA A 77 31.48 -9.01 5.94
C ALA A 77 31.73 -8.68 4.45
N PHE A 78 30.86 -9.17 3.56
CA PHE A 78 30.86 -8.79 2.15
C PHE A 78 30.38 -7.34 1.98
N PRO A 79 31.25 -6.38 1.61
CA PRO A 79 30.85 -4.99 1.53
C PRO A 79 30.06 -4.74 0.25
N VAL A 80 28.82 -4.26 0.38
CA VAL A 80 28.13 -3.65 -0.77
C VAL A 80 28.81 -2.33 -1.14
N LYS A 81 28.94 -2.05 -2.44
CA LYS A 81 29.46 -0.77 -2.92
C LYS A 81 28.51 0.39 -2.63
N ALA A 82 29.05 1.52 -2.17
CA ALA A 82 28.36 2.79 -2.09
C ALA A 82 27.81 3.19 -3.48
N ARG A 83 26.55 3.63 -3.55
CA ARG A 83 25.90 3.89 -4.85
C ARG A 83 24.79 4.93 -4.81
N CYS A 84 24.54 5.60 -5.94
CA CYS A 84 23.39 6.49 -6.17
C CYS A 84 22.71 6.13 -7.51
N PHE A 85 21.49 6.58 -7.75
CA PHE A 85 20.71 6.29 -8.97
C PHE A 85 20.51 4.79 -9.25
N HIS A 86 20.53 4.01 -8.17
CA HIS A 86 20.12 2.61 -8.13
C HIS A 86 18.63 2.54 -7.84
N THR A 87 18.04 1.36 -8.06
CA THR A 87 16.72 1.06 -7.51
C THR A 87 16.85 0.15 -6.30
N ALA A 88 15.83 0.20 -5.44
CA ALA A 88 15.70 -0.73 -4.34
C ALA A 88 14.24 -1.16 -4.20
N ASP A 89 14.04 -2.42 -3.83
CA ASP A 89 12.74 -3.06 -3.67
C ASP A 89 12.73 -3.94 -2.41
N ILE A 90 11.53 -4.27 -1.91
CA ILE A 90 11.37 -5.19 -0.79
C ILE A 90 10.87 -6.55 -1.28
N TRP A 91 11.55 -7.60 -0.83
CA TRP A 91 11.16 -8.98 -1.10
C TRP A 91 11.40 -9.84 0.15
N ASN A 92 10.36 -10.47 0.69
CA ASN A 92 10.48 -11.42 1.82
C ASN A 92 11.41 -10.94 2.95
N ASN A 93 11.17 -9.72 3.46
CA ASN A 93 11.99 -9.08 4.51
C ASN A 93 13.46 -8.81 4.12
N HIS A 94 13.76 -8.77 2.83
CA HIS A 94 15.05 -8.35 2.30
C HIS A 94 14.90 -7.04 1.52
N LEU A 95 15.90 -6.17 1.65
CA LEU A 95 16.10 -5.03 0.75
C LEU A 95 16.94 -5.49 -0.43
N VAL A 96 16.35 -5.48 -1.62
CA VAL A 96 16.99 -5.84 -2.89
C VAL A 96 17.45 -4.57 -3.57
N VAL A 97 18.72 -4.47 -3.92
CA VAL A 97 19.32 -3.30 -4.59
C VAL A 97 19.95 -3.72 -5.90
N PHE A 98 19.67 -3.00 -6.98
CA PHE A 98 20.26 -3.27 -8.29
C PHE A 98 20.89 -2.03 -8.92
N GLY A 99 22.07 -2.25 -9.53
CA GLY A 99 22.75 -1.26 -10.37
C GLY A 99 23.09 0.06 -9.68
N GLY A 100 22.97 1.16 -10.41
CA GLY A 100 23.33 2.51 -9.96
C GLY A 100 24.78 2.88 -10.22
N LEU A 101 25.16 4.10 -9.86
CA LEU A 101 26.48 4.68 -10.00
C LEU A 101 27.27 4.56 -8.70
N SER A 102 28.50 4.06 -8.78
CA SER A 102 29.44 3.96 -7.67
C SER A 102 30.71 4.74 -7.96
N ALA A 103 31.36 5.24 -6.92
CA ALA A 103 32.66 5.90 -7.03
C ALA A 103 33.76 4.90 -7.39
N LEU A 104 34.59 5.25 -8.37
CA LEU A 104 35.87 4.57 -8.56
C LEU A 104 36.83 4.98 -7.44
N ASN A 105 37.49 4.00 -6.80
CA ASN A 105 38.58 4.29 -5.87
C ASN A 105 39.68 5.08 -6.61
N SER A 106 39.86 6.35 -6.23
CA SER A 106 40.87 7.26 -6.79
C SER A 106 42.28 6.95 -6.25
N GLU A 107 42.71 5.69 -6.28
CA GLU A 107 44.09 5.35 -5.93
C GLU A 107 45.03 5.45 -7.14
N SER A 108 44.51 5.46 -8.37
CA SER A 108 45.32 5.44 -9.60
C SER A 108 45.55 6.82 -10.25
N ASN A 109 44.91 7.90 -9.78
CA ASN A 109 45.20 9.25 -10.29
C ASN A 109 44.68 10.39 -9.36
N PRO A 110 45.53 10.91 -8.45
CA PRO A 110 45.13 11.96 -7.50
C PRO A 110 44.85 13.35 -8.13
N GLY A 111 45.10 13.52 -9.43
CA GLY A 111 45.05 14.82 -10.11
C GLY A 111 43.77 15.15 -10.89
N ALA A 112 42.82 14.22 -11.02
CA ALA A 112 41.55 14.49 -11.70
C ALA A 112 40.51 14.97 -10.67
N GLY A 113 40.26 16.28 -10.64
CA GLY A 113 39.35 16.94 -9.68
C GLY A 113 37.87 16.56 -9.75
N THR A 114 37.50 15.46 -10.40
CA THR A 114 36.13 14.93 -10.47
C THR A 114 36.12 13.43 -10.24
N GLU A 115 35.39 12.98 -9.21
CA GLU A 115 35.17 11.56 -8.92
C GLU A 115 34.45 10.91 -10.12
N ARG A 116 35.12 9.98 -10.82
CA ARG A 116 34.54 9.28 -11.97
C ARG A 116 33.60 8.19 -11.45
N LEU A 117 32.31 8.39 -11.66
CA LEU A 117 31.29 7.40 -11.33
C LEU A 117 31.24 6.30 -12.40
N GLN A 118 31.03 5.05 -11.97
CA GLN A 118 30.81 3.91 -12.84
C GLN A 118 29.47 3.24 -12.53
N PRO A 119 28.69 2.86 -13.56
CA PRO A 119 27.48 2.10 -13.33
C PRO A 119 27.80 0.67 -12.90
N LEU A 120 26.85 0.05 -12.20
CA LEU A 120 26.90 -1.31 -11.72
C LEU A 120 25.78 -2.15 -12.35
N ASN A 121 25.92 -3.48 -12.32
CA ASN A 121 24.91 -4.47 -12.72
C ASN A 121 24.77 -5.61 -11.69
N ASP A 122 25.27 -5.43 -10.48
CA ASP A 122 25.11 -6.39 -9.40
C ASP A 122 23.73 -6.28 -8.74
N VAL A 123 23.24 -7.41 -8.21
CA VAL A 123 22.06 -7.49 -7.34
C VAL A 123 22.57 -7.78 -5.94
N ALA A 124 22.30 -6.88 -4.99
CA ALA A 124 22.65 -7.03 -3.59
C ALA A 124 21.38 -7.23 -2.75
N LEU A 125 21.40 -8.17 -1.80
CA LEU A 125 20.29 -8.46 -0.89
C LEU A 125 20.74 -8.23 0.54
N LEU A 126 20.03 -7.40 1.28
CA LEU A 126 20.22 -7.17 2.71
C LEU A 126 19.09 -7.84 3.48
N ASP A 127 19.40 -8.76 4.38
CA ASP A 127 18.46 -9.31 5.37
C ASP A 127 18.11 -8.20 6.38
N LEU A 128 16.84 -7.83 6.49
CA LEU A 128 16.40 -6.73 7.36
C LEU A 128 16.16 -7.14 8.81
N ASP A 129 16.17 -8.45 9.14
CA ASP A 129 16.17 -8.91 10.53
C ASP A 129 17.57 -8.81 11.13
N LYS A 130 18.59 -9.13 10.33
CA LYS A 130 19.99 -9.17 10.78
C LYS A 130 20.81 -7.94 10.39
N PHE A 131 20.34 -7.17 9.41
CA PHE A 131 21.10 -6.10 8.75
C PHE A 131 22.43 -6.61 8.14
N GLU A 132 22.38 -7.80 7.54
CA GLU A 132 23.52 -8.46 6.90
C GLU A 132 23.32 -8.62 5.39
N TRP A 133 24.34 -8.23 4.60
CA TRP A 133 24.31 -8.40 3.15
C TRP A 133 24.62 -9.85 2.81
N LEU A 134 23.76 -10.46 2.00
CA LEU A 134 23.95 -11.84 1.57
C LEU A 134 25.13 -11.93 0.59
N PRO A 135 25.97 -12.99 0.68
CA PRO A 135 27.07 -13.20 -0.26
C PRO A 135 26.54 -13.35 -1.68
N PRO A 136 27.26 -12.87 -2.71
CA PRO A 136 26.88 -13.10 -4.10
C PRO A 136 26.80 -14.60 -4.37
N THR A 137 25.86 -15.04 -5.19
CA THR A 137 25.78 -16.43 -5.63
C THR A 137 27.06 -16.78 -6.38
N SER A 138 27.81 -17.80 -5.91
CA SER A 138 28.95 -18.34 -6.65
C SER A 138 28.45 -18.81 -8.01
N SER A 139 29.10 -18.35 -9.09
CA SER A 139 28.84 -18.89 -10.43
C SER A 139 28.96 -20.42 -10.38
N PRO A 140 28.08 -21.17 -11.08
CA PRO A 140 28.21 -22.62 -11.10
C PRO A 140 29.60 -22.98 -11.61
N SER A 141 30.39 -23.62 -10.75
CA SER A 141 31.67 -24.24 -11.12
C SER A 141 31.43 -25.15 -12.31
N SER A 142 32.32 -25.08 -13.29
CA SER A 142 32.33 -25.88 -14.52
C SER A 142 32.09 -27.38 -14.27
N THR A 143 30.83 -27.80 -14.26
CA THR A 143 30.43 -29.20 -14.47
C THR A 143 29.99 -29.36 -15.91
N SER A 144 30.58 -30.37 -16.55
CA SER A 144 30.51 -30.76 -17.97
C SER A 144 29.13 -31.24 -18.44
N ALA A 145 28.05 -30.55 -18.07
CA ALA A 145 26.74 -30.73 -18.68
C ALA A 145 26.57 -29.69 -19.82
N PRO A 146 25.84 -30.01 -20.90
CA PRO A 146 25.55 -29.02 -21.94
C PRO A 146 24.78 -27.86 -21.32
N VAL A 147 25.40 -26.69 -21.24
CA VAL A 147 24.78 -25.49 -20.66
C VAL A 147 23.69 -25.01 -21.62
N PRO A 148 22.39 -25.02 -21.26
CA PRO A 148 21.40 -24.26 -22.01
C PRO A 148 21.76 -22.78 -21.88
N LYS A 149 21.77 -22.04 -23.00
CA LYS A 149 22.04 -20.60 -23.22
C LYS A 149 22.54 -19.80 -21.99
N PRO A 150 23.71 -19.11 -22.06
CA PRO A 150 24.24 -18.35 -20.92
C PRO A 150 23.19 -17.37 -20.36
N PRO A 151 23.17 -17.16 -19.03
CA PRO A 151 22.17 -16.32 -18.39
C PRO A 151 22.23 -14.89 -18.96
N PRO A 152 21.10 -14.23 -19.20
CA PRO A 152 21.05 -12.92 -19.82
C PRO A 152 21.41 -11.82 -18.80
N ILE A 153 22.70 -11.72 -18.47
CA ILE A 153 23.21 -10.72 -17.52
C ILE A 153 23.01 -9.32 -18.13
N PRO A 154 22.35 -8.39 -17.43
CA PRO A 154 22.13 -7.04 -17.94
C PRO A 154 23.42 -6.22 -17.99
N PRO A 155 23.51 -5.25 -18.91
CA PRO A 155 24.54 -4.21 -18.84
C PRO A 155 24.43 -3.40 -17.56
N ALA A 156 25.58 -2.89 -17.11
CA ALA A 156 25.69 -1.94 -16.02
C ALA A 156 24.91 -0.66 -16.33
N ARG A 157 24.09 -0.22 -15.38
CA ARG A 157 23.14 0.87 -15.61
C ARG A 157 22.80 1.66 -14.37
N HIS A 158 22.28 2.86 -14.58
CA HIS A 158 21.69 3.72 -13.55
C HIS A 158 20.40 4.37 -14.06
N ASN A 159 19.62 5.04 -13.20
CA ASN A 159 18.35 5.67 -13.56
C ASN A 159 17.34 4.72 -14.25
N HIS A 160 17.44 3.42 -13.98
CA HIS A 160 16.47 2.44 -14.42
C HIS A 160 15.28 2.41 -13.43
N ILE A 161 14.24 1.68 -13.79
CA ILE A 161 13.09 1.42 -12.91
C ILE A 161 13.07 -0.06 -12.56
N SER A 162 12.58 -0.39 -11.37
CA SER A 162 12.37 -1.77 -10.97
C SER A 162 11.11 -1.96 -10.15
N CYS A 163 10.67 -3.21 -10.07
CA CYS A 163 9.60 -3.65 -9.19
C CYS A 163 9.73 -5.15 -8.93
N VAL A 164 9.41 -5.57 -7.71
CA VAL A 164 9.26 -6.99 -7.35
C VAL A 164 7.81 -7.44 -7.60
N SER A 165 7.64 -8.55 -8.30
CA SER A 165 6.36 -9.25 -8.40
C SER A 165 6.16 -10.14 -7.18
N SER A 166 5.19 -9.81 -6.34
CA SER A 166 4.91 -10.58 -5.10
C SER A 166 4.37 -11.99 -5.37
N SER A 167 3.84 -12.29 -6.56
CA SER A 167 3.29 -13.61 -6.87
C SER A 167 4.28 -14.53 -7.57
N THR A 168 5.34 -13.97 -8.17
CA THR A 168 6.37 -14.77 -8.89
C THR A 168 7.74 -14.75 -8.22
N ASP A 169 7.95 -13.94 -7.17
CA ASP A 169 9.25 -13.75 -6.51
C ASP A 169 10.37 -13.30 -7.49
N GLU A 170 9.98 -12.50 -8.49
CA GLU A 170 10.89 -12.00 -9.53
C GLU A 170 11.05 -10.48 -9.43
N LEU A 171 12.28 -10.01 -9.60
CA LEU A 171 12.62 -8.60 -9.76
C LEU A 171 12.65 -8.24 -11.25
N PHE A 172 11.83 -7.27 -11.64
CA PHE A 172 11.79 -6.71 -12.98
C PHE A 172 12.60 -5.43 -13.00
N ILE A 173 13.46 -5.27 -14.02
CA ILE A 173 14.31 -4.11 -14.22
C ILE A 173 14.13 -3.64 -15.66
N PHE A 174 13.77 -2.37 -15.83
CA PHE A 174 13.54 -1.79 -17.14
C PHE A 174 14.40 -0.54 -17.33
N GLY A 175 15.16 -0.53 -18.42
CA GLY A 175 15.68 0.69 -19.03
C GLY A 175 16.85 1.28 -18.26
N GLY A 176 16.88 2.59 -18.14
CA GLY A 176 17.99 3.36 -17.57
C GLY A 176 19.05 3.72 -18.60
N THR A 177 20.23 4.02 -18.10
CA THR A 177 21.35 4.54 -18.89
C THR A 177 22.60 3.74 -18.58
N ASP A 178 23.38 3.41 -19.62
CA ASP A 178 24.63 2.68 -19.48
C ASP A 178 25.85 3.57 -19.15
N ALA A 179 27.04 2.99 -19.19
CA ALA A 179 28.30 3.68 -18.88
C ALA A 179 28.68 4.79 -19.86
N TRP A 180 28.10 4.79 -21.06
CA TRP A 180 28.38 5.77 -22.12
C TRP A 180 27.28 6.82 -22.24
N GLY A 181 26.28 6.79 -21.35
CA GLY A 181 25.14 7.70 -21.43
C GLY A 181 24.07 7.24 -22.41
N ALA A 182 24.17 6.03 -22.98
CA ALA A 182 23.19 5.55 -23.94
C ALA A 182 21.94 5.01 -23.22
N PRO A 183 20.74 5.35 -23.68
CA PRO A 183 19.49 4.89 -23.09
C PRO A 183 19.25 3.42 -23.42
N LEU A 184 18.81 2.65 -22.42
CA LEU A 184 18.54 1.23 -22.54
C LEU A 184 17.03 0.99 -22.75
N ALA A 185 16.71 0.10 -23.69
CA ALA A 185 15.34 -0.28 -24.04
C ALA A 185 15.14 -1.78 -23.83
N ASP A 186 15.56 -2.30 -22.68
CA ASP A 186 15.46 -3.71 -22.31
C ASP A 186 14.77 -3.88 -20.95
N LEU A 187 14.07 -5.00 -20.84
CA LEU A 187 13.40 -5.50 -19.64
C LEU A 187 14.08 -6.79 -19.22
N CYS A 188 14.75 -6.76 -18.06
CA CYS A 188 15.47 -7.88 -17.48
C CYS A 188 14.71 -8.40 -16.25
N VAL A 189 14.73 -9.71 -16.05
CA VAL A 189 14.09 -10.36 -14.90
C VAL A 189 15.10 -11.21 -14.15
N TYR A 190 15.14 -10.99 -12.84
CA TYR A 190 15.96 -11.74 -11.89
C TYR A 190 15.07 -12.53 -10.95
N ASP A 191 15.26 -13.85 -10.90
CA ASP A 191 14.57 -14.73 -9.96
C ASP A 191 15.23 -14.60 -8.59
N LEU A 192 14.51 -14.09 -7.59
CA LEU A 192 15.05 -13.78 -6.26
C LEU A 192 15.25 -15.04 -5.42
N THR A 193 14.45 -16.07 -5.66
CA THR A 193 14.56 -17.36 -4.98
C THR A 193 15.78 -18.12 -5.48
N LYS A 194 15.97 -18.20 -6.81
CA LYS A 194 17.14 -18.85 -7.43
C LYS A 194 18.39 -17.98 -7.43
N ARG A 195 18.22 -16.67 -7.21
CA ARG A 195 19.28 -15.66 -7.25
C ARG A 195 20.04 -15.67 -8.58
N SER A 196 19.29 -15.67 -9.68
CA SER A 196 19.82 -15.76 -11.05
C SER A 196 18.99 -14.99 -12.07
N TRP A 197 19.64 -14.46 -13.10
CA TRP A 197 18.97 -13.85 -14.26
C TRP A 197 18.24 -14.91 -15.08
N VAL A 198 16.94 -14.70 -15.32
CA VAL A 198 16.08 -15.66 -16.03
C VAL A 198 15.60 -15.15 -17.39
N ARG A 199 15.54 -13.83 -17.59
CA ARG A 199 15.01 -13.24 -18.82
C ARG A 199 15.67 -11.90 -19.15
N ALA A 200 15.82 -11.64 -20.45
CA ALA A 200 16.00 -10.29 -20.99
C ALA A 200 15.22 -10.18 -22.31
N GLN A 201 14.48 -9.09 -22.45
CA GLN A 201 13.63 -8.81 -23.60
C GLN A 201 13.84 -7.36 -24.04
N ARG A 202 14.02 -7.12 -25.33
CA ARG A 202 14.08 -5.77 -25.88
C ARG A 202 12.67 -5.18 -25.99
N TYR A 203 12.52 -3.92 -25.63
CA TYR A 203 11.29 -3.15 -25.74
C TYR A 203 11.40 -2.10 -26.85
N ALA A 204 10.26 -1.54 -27.26
CA ALA A 204 10.21 -0.59 -28.37
C ALA A 204 10.83 0.77 -28.04
N CYS A 205 10.72 1.22 -26.78
CA CYS A 205 11.23 2.50 -26.30
C CYS A 205 12.16 2.31 -25.10
N ALA A 206 13.10 3.26 -24.96
CA ALA A 206 13.90 3.38 -23.76
C ALA A 206 13.16 4.17 -22.68
N LEU A 207 13.28 3.71 -21.44
CA LEU A 207 12.66 4.32 -20.28
C LEU A 207 13.72 4.68 -19.24
N ASP A 208 13.39 5.63 -18.38
CA ASP A 208 14.21 6.06 -17.25
C ASP A 208 13.32 6.35 -16.04
N GLY A 209 13.91 6.31 -14.85
CA GLY A 209 13.22 6.59 -13.59
C GLY A 209 12.84 8.06 -13.38
N GLU A 210 13.25 8.97 -14.27
CA GLU A 210 12.82 10.37 -14.22
C GLU A 210 11.44 10.54 -14.86
N ARG A 211 10.97 9.58 -15.68
CA ARG A 211 9.72 9.68 -16.45
C ARG A 211 8.81 8.47 -16.38
N ALA A 212 9.25 7.35 -15.82
CA ALA A 212 8.45 6.14 -15.71
C ALA A 212 8.61 5.50 -14.32
N PHE A 213 7.68 4.62 -13.97
CA PHE A 213 7.84 3.71 -12.83
C PHE A 213 7.04 2.43 -13.03
N LEU A 214 7.38 1.41 -12.26
CA LEU A 214 6.69 0.12 -12.23
C LEU A 214 5.94 -0.04 -10.91
N ALA A 215 4.76 -0.65 -10.96
CA ALA A 215 3.97 -0.99 -9.78
C ALA A 215 3.47 -2.43 -9.84
N GLY A 216 3.89 -3.25 -8.89
CA GLY A 216 3.41 -4.62 -8.72
C GLY A 216 2.16 -4.66 -7.85
N MET A 217 1.23 -5.56 -8.17
CA MET A 217 0.05 -5.79 -7.35
C MET A 217 0.29 -6.98 -6.41
N LYS A 218 0.35 -6.72 -5.10
CA LYS A 218 0.41 -7.79 -4.08
C LYS A 218 -0.97 -8.37 -3.78
N TRP A 219 -1.96 -7.50 -3.63
CA TRP A 219 -3.33 -7.85 -3.27
C TRP A 219 -4.28 -7.48 -4.39
N GLN A 220 -5.01 -8.45 -4.90
CA GLN A 220 -6.09 -8.26 -5.85
C GLN A 220 -7.41 -8.11 -5.09
N VAL A 221 -8.29 -7.23 -5.59
CA VAL A 221 -9.67 -7.14 -5.12
C VAL A 221 -10.55 -8.06 -5.96
N CYS A 222 -11.24 -8.97 -5.29
CA CYS A 222 -12.13 -9.95 -5.88
C CYS A 222 -13.59 -9.56 -5.64
N PHE A 223 -14.45 -9.83 -6.63
CA PHE A 223 -15.89 -9.61 -6.58
C PHE A 223 -16.58 -10.94 -6.82
N ASP A 224 -17.35 -11.43 -5.86
CA ASP A 224 -18.14 -12.64 -6.07
C ASP A 224 -19.43 -12.29 -6.82
N GLY A 225 -19.57 -12.83 -8.03
CA GLY A 225 -20.84 -12.91 -8.74
C GLY A 225 -21.20 -11.74 -9.66
N ASN A 226 -21.02 -11.97 -10.96
CA ASN A 226 -22.14 -11.88 -11.91
C ASN A 226 -22.02 -13.02 -12.95
N GLY A 227 -21.82 -14.25 -12.46
CA GLY A 227 -21.88 -15.46 -13.27
C GLY A 227 -23.33 -15.94 -13.31
N GLY A 228 -23.95 -15.89 -14.49
CA GLY A 228 -25.36 -16.22 -14.70
C GLY A 228 -25.77 -17.58 -14.15
N GLY A 229 -26.96 -17.62 -13.56
CA GLY A 229 -27.55 -18.85 -13.04
C GLY A 229 -28.67 -18.59 -12.04
N ASP A 230 -29.87 -18.44 -12.59
CA ASP A 230 -31.17 -18.72 -12.00
C ASP A 230 -31.82 -17.69 -11.06
N ASP A 231 -33.06 -17.34 -11.42
CA ASP A 231 -34.00 -16.49 -10.68
C ASP A 231 -34.45 -17.17 -9.37
N GLY A 232 -33.51 -17.32 -8.42
CA GLY A 232 -33.72 -17.97 -7.14
C GLY A 232 -33.41 -17.06 -5.96
N ASP A 233 -34.46 -16.41 -5.43
CA ASP A 233 -34.54 -15.67 -4.17
C ASP A 233 -33.60 -14.46 -4.00
N VAL A 234 -34.12 -13.26 -4.28
CA VAL A 234 -33.49 -11.92 -4.14
C VAL A 234 -33.34 -11.51 -2.66
N SER A 235 -32.99 -12.45 -1.77
CA SER A 235 -33.14 -12.28 -0.33
C SER A 235 -31.88 -11.82 0.42
N GLU A 236 -30.68 -11.85 -0.18
CA GLU A 236 -29.48 -11.39 0.52
C GLU A 236 -28.64 -10.44 -0.35
N PRO A 237 -27.91 -9.48 0.24
CA PRO A 237 -27.09 -8.57 -0.53
C PRO A 237 -25.90 -9.33 -1.13
N PRO A 238 -25.34 -8.87 -2.27
CA PRO A 238 -24.15 -9.49 -2.82
C PRO A 238 -23.00 -9.48 -1.78
N PRO A 239 -22.13 -10.50 -1.78
CA PRO A 239 -20.98 -10.54 -0.89
C PRO A 239 -20.12 -9.28 -1.03
N LEU A 240 -19.39 -8.95 0.05
CA LEU A 240 -18.41 -7.87 -0.02
C LEU A 240 -17.31 -8.21 -1.02
N PRO A 241 -16.83 -7.19 -1.77
CA PRO A 241 -15.50 -7.24 -2.33
C PRO A 241 -14.48 -7.55 -1.22
N TYR A 242 -13.44 -8.29 -1.57
CA TYR A 242 -12.45 -8.76 -0.60
C TYR A 242 -11.08 -8.81 -1.25
N SER A 243 -10.06 -8.81 -0.40
CA SER A 243 -8.70 -8.93 -0.87
C SER A 243 -8.22 -10.38 -0.87
N GLN A 244 -7.45 -10.72 -1.88
CA GLN A 244 -6.72 -11.98 -1.99
C GLN A 244 -5.33 -11.71 -2.58
N LEU A 245 -4.37 -12.59 -2.31
CA LEU A 245 -3.06 -12.49 -2.96
C LEU A 245 -3.23 -12.57 -4.48
N ALA A 246 -2.58 -11.67 -5.20
CA ALA A 246 -2.64 -11.62 -6.65
C ALA A 246 -2.03 -12.89 -7.27
N SER A 247 -2.67 -13.44 -8.30
CA SER A 247 -2.23 -14.68 -8.95
C SER A 247 -1.49 -14.48 -10.27
N SER A 248 -1.67 -13.35 -10.96
CA SER A 248 -1.17 -13.13 -12.32
C SER A 248 0.29 -12.67 -12.40
N GLY A 249 0.81 -12.04 -11.35
CA GLY A 249 2.13 -11.40 -11.38
C GLY A 249 2.19 -10.17 -12.28
N ASP A 250 1.04 -9.56 -12.56
CA ASP A 250 0.96 -8.38 -13.40
C ASP A 250 1.68 -7.19 -12.75
N ILE A 251 2.44 -6.48 -13.58
CA ILE A 251 3.12 -5.24 -13.23
C ILE A 251 2.59 -4.13 -14.12
N TYR A 252 2.18 -3.02 -13.50
CA TYR A 252 1.73 -1.83 -14.20
C TYR A 252 2.94 -0.94 -14.49
N LEU A 253 3.15 -0.65 -15.77
CA LEU A 253 4.12 0.31 -16.24
C LEU A 253 3.42 1.64 -16.55
N PHE A 254 3.81 2.68 -15.82
CA PHE A 254 3.41 4.05 -16.11
C PHE A 254 4.54 4.80 -16.78
N GLU A 255 4.24 5.49 -17.87
CA GLU A 255 5.14 6.42 -18.54
C GLU A 255 4.51 7.82 -18.54
N SER A 256 5.29 8.85 -18.25
CA SER A 256 4.79 10.22 -18.08
C SER A 256 4.53 10.96 -19.40
N ARG A 257 5.20 10.54 -20.48
CA ARG A 257 5.05 11.14 -21.82
C ARG A 257 3.77 10.68 -22.50
N THR A 258 3.45 9.42 -22.30
CA THR A 258 2.29 8.77 -22.86
C THR A 258 1.37 8.44 -21.69
N PRO A 259 0.15 8.96 -21.64
CA PRO A 259 -0.81 8.68 -20.56
C PRO A 259 -1.28 7.20 -20.50
N SER A 260 -0.64 6.32 -21.28
CA SER A 260 -0.84 4.89 -21.33
C SER A 260 -0.24 4.19 -20.12
N ILE A 261 -0.97 3.19 -19.64
CA ILE A 261 -0.45 2.18 -18.72
C ILE A 261 -0.26 0.91 -19.52
N ASP A 262 0.90 0.31 -19.47
CA ASP A 262 1.11 -1.04 -20.00
C ASP A 262 1.04 -2.05 -18.84
N ILE A 263 0.27 -3.12 -19.01
CA ILE A 263 0.28 -4.26 -18.11
C ILE A 263 1.32 -5.25 -18.63
N LEU A 264 2.36 -5.48 -17.84
CA LEU A 264 3.41 -6.45 -18.09
C LEU A 264 3.04 -7.76 -17.38
N THR A 265 2.59 -8.74 -18.16
CA THR A 265 2.23 -10.07 -17.66
C THR A 265 3.36 -11.06 -17.97
N PRO A 266 3.96 -11.70 -16.96
CA PRO A 266 4.91 -12.78 -17.19
C PRO A 266 4.19 -13.98 -17.82
N LEU A 267 4.76 -14.55 -18.90
CA LEU A 267 4.23 -15.76 -19.53
C LEU A 267 5.09 -16.97 -19.15
N PRO A 268 4.62 -17.86 -18.25
CA PRO A 268 5.41 -19.01 -17.79
C PRO A 268 5.77 -20.00 -18.92
N SER A 269 4.87 -20.16 -19.89
CA SER A 269 4.97 -21.17 -20.96
C SER A 269 5.87 -20.77 -22.13
N SER A 270 5.89 -19.47 -22.50
CA SER A 270 6.72 -18.96 -23.61
C SER A 270 8.05 -18.37 -23.14
N GLY A 271 8.22 -18.19 -21.82
CA GLY A 271 9.41 -17.58 -21.25
C GLY A 271 9.58 -16.10 -21.60
N GLY A 272 8.54 -15.42 -22.11
CA GLY A 272 8.53 -13.99 -22.44
C GLY A 272 7.65 -13.14 -21.52
N ILE A 273 7.63 -11.83 -21.74
CA ILE A 273 6.72 -10.89 -21.07
C ILE A 273 5.79 -10.31 -22.13
N LYS A 274 4.49 -10.39 -21.85
CA LYS A 274 3.47 -9.76 -22.68
C LYS A 274 3.20 -8.38 -22.12
N ALA A 275 3.37 -7.35 -22.94
CA ALA A 275 2.90 -6.01 -22.63
C ALA A 275 1.55 -5.77 -23.30
N VAL A 276 0.56 -5.37 -22.53
CA VAL A 276 -0.78 -5.02 -23.04
C VAL A 276 -1.12 -3.60 -22.59
N PRO A 277 -1.33 -2.65 -23.52
CA PRO A 277 -1.75 -1.32 -23.15
C PRO A 277 -3.17 -1.37 -22.57
N LEU A 278 -3.36 -0.69 -21.44
CA LEU A 278 -4.65 -0.50 -20.82
C LEU A 278 -5.42 0.57 -21.59
N CYS A 279 -6.64 0.23 -22.04
CA CYS A 279 -7.54 1.20 -22.66
C CYS A 279 -8.10 2.14 -21.61
N ILE A 280 -7.52 3.34 -21.50
CA ILE A 280 -7.92 4.35 -20.53
C ILE A 280 -9.01 5.24 -21.11
N GLY A 281 -10.15 5.31 -20.42
CA GLY A 281 -11.24 6.24 -20.69
C GLY A 281 -11.04 7.61 -20.03
N GLY A 282 -11.95 8.55 -20.33
CA GLY A 282 -11.96 9.89 -19.76
C GLY A 282 -11.35 10.97 -20.66
N ARG A 283 -11.26 12.21 -20.14
CA ARG A 283 -10.76 13.36 -20.88
C ARG A 283 -9.25 13.49 -20.70
N ALA A 284 -8.52 13.77 -21.78
CA ALA A 284 -7.06 13.86 -21.77
C ALA A 284 -6.50 14.94 -20.80
N ILE A 285 -7.29 15.96 -20.44
CA ILE A 285 -6.88 17.00 -19.48
C ILE A 285 -6.73 16.47 -18.05
N ASP A 286 -7.36 15.35 -17.73
CA ASP A 286 -7.32 14.73 -16.40
C ASP A 286 -6.15 13.75 -16.25
N TRP A 287 -5.39 13.52 -17.34
CA TRP A 287 -4.32 12.55 -17.38
C TRP A 287 -3.02 13.08 -16.74
N PRO A 288 -2.28 12.25 -16.01
CA PRO A 288 -0.99 12.60 -15.41
C PRO A 288 0.13 12.68 -16.47
N THR A 289 0.10 13.69 -17.34
CA THR A 289 1.17 13.88 -18.35
C THR A 289 2.23 14.87 -17.88
N GLY A 290 3.49 14.63 -18.27
CA GLY A 290 4.59 15.56 -17.95
C GLY A 290 4.99 15.58 -16.47
N LEU A 291 4.80 14.47 -15.77
CA LEU A 291 5.36 14.21 -14.44
C LEU A 291 6.85 13.85 -14.52
N HIS A 292 7.60 14.41 -13.59
CA HIS A 292 9.00 14.10 -13.32
C HIS A 292 9.10 13.30 -12.03
N ARG A 293 9.91 12.24 -12.03
CA ARG A 293 10.02 11.22 -10.97
C ARG A 293 8.66 10.68 -10.52
N PRO A 294 7.85 10.16 -11.45
CA PRO A 294 6.60 9.53 -11.05
C PRO A 294 6.93 8.33 -10.16
N SER A 295 6.14 8.15 -9.11
CA SER A 295 6.23 7.03 -8.17
C SER A 295 4.87 6.79 -7.54
N GLY A 296 4.67 5.62 -6.96
CA GLY A 296 3.41 5.25 -6.35
C GLY A 296 3.24 3.74 -6.27
N GLY A 297 2.02 3.27 -6.44
CA GLY A 297 1.74 1.84 -6.34
C GLY A 297 0.25 1.53 -6.43
N VAL A 298 -0.08 0.25 -6.40
CA VAL A 298 -1.46 -0.23 -6.42
C VAL A 298 -1.99 -0.37 -4.98
N LEU A 299 -3.18 0.16 -4.72
CA LEU A 299 -3.93 -0.03 -3.48
C LEU A 299 -5.40 -0.33 -3.80
N GLY A 300 -5.89 -1.47 -3.36
CA GLY A 300 -7.24 -1.91 -3.68
C GLY A 300 -7.43 -2.04 -5.20
N THR A 301 -8.37 -1.27 -5.74
CA THR A 301 -8.70 -1.24 -7.17
C THR A 301 -8.09 -0.03 -7.89
N THR A 302 -7.07 0.60 -7.30
CA THR A 302 -6.55 1.89 -7.78
C THR A 302 -5.04 1.87 -7.93
N LEU A 303 -4.54 2.29 -9.09
CA LEU A 303 -3.14 2.67 -9.26
C LEU A 303 -2.98 4.15 -8.89
N VAL A 304 -2.22 4.42 -7.83
CA VAL A 304 -1.93 5.78 -7.36
C VAL A 304 -0.59 6.21 -7.93
N VAL A 305 -0.56 7.40 -8.54
CA VAL A 305 0.64 8.01 -9.11
C VAL A 305 0.84 9.38 -8.50
N ALA A 306 2.04 9.65 -8.03
CA ALA A 306 2.46 10.98 -7.64
C ALA A 306 3.75 11.35 -8.35
N GLY A 307 3.88 12.62 -8.70
CA GLY A 307 5.07 13.11 -9.40
C GLY A 307 5.05 14.63 -9.50
N THR A 308 6.22 15.21 -9.78
CA THR A 308 6.34 16.66 -9.94
C THR A 308 5.96 17.05 -11.37
N ALA A 309 4.89 17.82 -11.54
CA ALA A 309 4.51 18.31 -12.86
C ALA A 309 5.55 19.31 -13.38
N VAL A 310 6.18 19.02 -14.52
CA VAL A 310 7.23 19.85 -15.12
C VAL A 310 6.75 21.27 -15.38
N SER A 311 5.48 21.45 -15.77
CA SER A 311 4.88 22.75 -16.06
C SER A 311 4.72 23.67 -14.85
N THR A 312 4.53 23.11 -13.66
CA THR A 312 4.23 23.90 -12.44
C THR A 312 5.31 23.78 -11.36
N GLY A 313 6.22 22.81 -11.48
CA GLY A 313 7.20 22.47 -10.44
C GLY A 313 6.57 21.93 -9.15
N ARG A 314 5.27 21.61 -9.16
CA ARG A 314 4.51 21.13 -8.00
C ARG A 314 4.23 19.65 -8.10
N THR A 315 4.26 18.97 -6.96
CA THR A 315 3.86 17.57 -6.89
C THR A 315 2.35 17.45 -6.97
N GLY A 316 1.87 16.64 -7.91
CA GLY A 316 0.47 16.25 -8.02
C GLY A 316 0.30 14.77 -7.70
N VAL A 317 -0.95 14.38 -7.44
CA VAL A 317 -1.36 12.99 -7.18
C VAL A 317 -2.57 12.66 -8.05
N TRP A 318 -2.53 11.51 -8.69
CA TRP A 318 -3.57 10.97 -9.57
C TRP A 318 -3.89 9.54 -9.13
N ALA A 319 -5.13 9.14 -9.36
CA ALA A 319 -5.65 7.82 -9.04
C ALA A 319 -6.33 7.26 -10.29
N LEU A 320 -5.79 6.18 -10.84
CA LEU A 320 -6.41 5.42 -11.92
C LEU A 320 -7.26 4.31 -11.31
N ASP A 321 -8.56 4.38 -11.53
CA ASP A 321 -9.47 3.27 -11.22
C ASP A 321 -9.21 2.14 -12.23
N LEU A 322 -8.75 0.99 -11.74
CA LEU A 322 -8.40 -0.18 -12.56
C LEU A 322 -9.62 -1.02 -12.97
N ILE A 323 -10.81 -0.73 -12.43
CA ILE A 323 -12.08 -1.34 -12.85
C ILE A 323 -12.71 -0.48 -13.95
N ALA A 324 -12.82 0.82 -13.71
CA ALA A 324 -13.40 1.75 -14.66
C ALA A 324 -12.43 2.17 -15.78
N ASN A 325 -11.14 1.88 -15.62
CA ASN A 325 -10.04 2.33 -16.47
C ASN A 325 -10.06 3.85 -16.70
N ALA A 326 -10.26 4.62 -15.63
CA ALA A 326 -10.40 6.08 -15.72
C ALA A 326 -9.52 6.79 -14.69
N TRP A 327 -8.79 7.81 -15.15
CA TRP A 327 -8.03 8.69 -14.27
C TRP A 327 -8.96 9.62 -13.51
N ASN A 328 -8.67 9.76 -12.22
CA ASN A 328 -9.23 10.79 -11.36
C ASN A 328 -8.07 11.59 -10.77
N ARG A 329 -8.12 12.91 -10.91
CA ARG A 329 -7.19 13.78 -10.18
C ARG A 329 -7.55 13.73 -8.71
N VAL A 330 -6.55 13.46 -7.86
CA VAL A 330 -6.76 13.58 -6.42
C VAL A 330 -6.61 15.06 -6.08
N ASP A 331 -7.75 15.73 -5.88
CA ASP A 331 -7.80 17.12 -5.41
C ASP A 331 -7.25 17.21 -3.99
N ILE A 332 -5.93 17.25 -3.91
CA ILE A 332 -5.19 17.77 -2.78
C ILE A 332 -5.13 19.26 -3.05
N ASP A 333 -5.98 20.06 -2.38
CA ASP A 333 -5.83 21.53 -2.45
C ASP A 333 -4.34 21.82 -2.26
N THR A 334 -3.73 22.47 -3.25
CA THR A 334 -2.29 22.77 -3.26
C THR A 334 -1.82 23.57 -2.03
N ASN A 335 -2.76 24.05 -1.21
CA ASN A 335 -2.53 24.61 0.12
C ASN A 335 -2.18 23.56 1.20
N GLY A 336 -2.65 22.31 1.10
CA GLY A 336 -2.47 21.24 2.09
C GLY A 336 -1.06 20.64 2.11
N LEU A 337 -0.36 20.65 0.97
CA LEU A 337 1.10 20.43 0.92
C LEU A 337 1.88 21.71 1.28
N GLY A 338 1.18 22.83 1.52
CA GLY A 338 1.71 24.14 1.86
C GLY A 338 1.84 25.09 0.66
N LYS A 339 1.72 26.41 0.88
CA LYS A 339 1.94 27.45 -0.16
C LYS A 339 3.37 27.48 -0.75
N ASN A 340 4.32 26.79 -0.10
CA ASN A 340 5.71 26.59 -0.54
C ASN A 340 6.02 25.13 -0.93
N SER A 341 5.00 24.31 -1.25
CA SER A 341 5.13 22.87 -1.54
C SER A 341 6.03 22.57 -2.74
N GLY A 342 7.28 22.23 -2.43
CA GLY A 342 8.33 21.89 -3.40
C GLY A 342 8.11 20.58 -4.14
N MET A 343 9.14 20.25 -4.92
CA MET A 343 9.27 18.99 -5.66
C MET A 343 9.49 17.86 -4.64
N TRP A 344 8.60 16.89 -4.55
CA TRP A 344 8.82 15.72 -3.70
C TRP A 344 9.66 14.67 -4.45
N GLY A 345 10.38 13.85 -3.68
CA GLY A 345 11.39 12.95 -4.18
C GLY A 345 10.87 11.59 -4.57
N ALA A 346 9.99 11.03 -3.74
CA ALA A 346 9.34 9.75 -3.95
C ALA A 346 7.99 9.68 -3.23
N ALA A 347 7.10 8.84 -3.75
CA ALA A 347 5.81 8.53 -3.17
C ALA A 347 5.66 7.02 -2.99
N HIS A 348 5.22 6.62 -1.79
CA HIS A 348 5.10 5.22 -1.39
C HIS A 348 3.71 4.92 -0.85
N VAL A 349 3.09 3.86 -1.36
CA VAL A 349 1.82 3.36 -0.84
C VAL A 349 2.08 2.63 0.49
N TYR A 350 1.62 3.22 1.59
CA TYR A 350 1.61 2.60 2.91
C TYR A 350 0.33 1.76 3.07
N SER A 351 0.35 0.58 2.47
CA SER A 351 -0.84 -0.27 2.26
C SER A 351 -1.51 -0.72 3.56
N SER A 352 -0.76 -1.04 4.61
CA SER A 352 -1.33 -1.50 5.89
C SER A 352 -2.13 -0.43 6.64
N ARG A 353 -1.97 0.85 6.27
CA ARG A 353 -2.71 1.97 6.85
C ARG A 353 -3.54 2.76 5.82
N ASN A 354 -3.63 2.27 4.58
CA ASN A 354 -4.31 2.92 3.46
C ASN A 354 -3.88 4.40 3.27
N LYS A 355 -2.56 4.66 3.21
CA LYS A 355 -2.02 6.03 3.04
C LYS A 355 -1.00 6.11 1.91
N LEU A 356 -0.76 7.32 1.42
CA LEU A 356 0.36 7.64 0.54
C LEU A 356 1.35 8.50 1.31
N LEU A 357 2.60 8.06 1.38
CA LEU A 357 3.69 8.78 2.01
C LEU A 357 4.53 9.47 0.93
N LEU A 358 4.69 10.79 1.02
CA LEU A 358 5.63 11.55 0.20
C LEU A 358 6.87 11.89 1.03
N VAL A 359 8.04 11.59 0.50
CA VAL A 359 9.35 11.84 1.13
C VAL A 359 10.30 12.55 0.17
N GLY A 360 11.35 13.15 0.72
CA GLY A 360 12.37 13.83 -0.08
C GLY A 360 11.91 15.19 -0.57
N ALA A 361 11.53 16.10 0.35
CA ALA A 361 11.14 17.45 -0.01
C ALA A 361 12.32 18.19 -0.66
N GLY A 362 12.11 18.70 -1.88
CA GLY A 362 13.11 19.46 -2.61
C GLY A 362 13.24 20.87 -2.04
N SER A 363 14.47 21.31 -1.77
CA SER A 363 14.77 22.71 -1.49
C SER A 363 14.76 23.51 -2.79
N LYS A 364 14.17 24.73 -2.81
CA LYS A 364 14.37 25.64 -3.94
C LYS A 364 15.88 25.85 -4.16
N PRO A 365 16.37 25.87 -5.41
CA PRO A 365 17.77 26.24 -5.64
C PRO A 365 18.01 27.64 -5.06
N ALA A 366 19.07 27.78 -4.26
CA ALA A 366 19.56 29.09 -3.87
C ALA A 366 19.94 29.86 -5.16
N THR A 367 19.60 31.13 -5.18
CA THR A 367 19.63 32.06 -6.33
C THR A 367 20.99 32.15 -7.06
N ASN A 368 20.90 32.42 -8.37
CA ASN A 368 21.88 33.10 -9.25
C ASN A 368 23.09 32.35 -9.84
N ASP A 369 23.01 31.04 -10.11
CA ASP A 369 23.93 30.39 -11.06
C ASP A 369 23.25 30.24 -12.42
N ALA A 370 23.58 31.16 -13.34
CA ALA A 370 23.01 31.25 -14.68
C ALA A 370 23.53 30.18 -15.68
N ASP A 371 24.37 29.24 -15.23
CA ASP A 371 24.97 28.18 -16.06
C ASP A 371 24.42 26.77 -15.72
N MET A 372 23.15 26.66 -15.35
CA MET A 372 22.49 25.39 -15.06
C MET A 372 21.43 25.10 -16.12
N ASP A 373 21.70 24.14 -16.99
CA ASP A 373 20.70 23.49 -17.84
C ASP A 373 19.46 23.21 -16.99
N SER A 374 18.37 23.87 -17.36
CA SER A 374 17.09 23.76 -16.69
C SER A 374 16.61 22.29 -16.80
N LEU A 375 16.35 21.68 -15.64
CA LEU A 375 16.10 20.23 -15.43
C LEU A 375 17.33 19.28 -15.45
N SER A 376 18.57 19.78 -15.41
CA SER A 376 19.73 18.88 -15.29
C SER A 376 19.87 18.26 -13.88
N ALA A 377 19.84 16.92 -13.85
CA ALA A 377 20.33 16.02 -12.80
C ALA A 377 19.77 16.22 -11.36
N SER A 378 18.56 15.69 -11.14
CA SER A 378 18.07 15.16 -9.87
C SER A 378 18.29 16.07 -8.64
N ALA A 379 17.49 17.12 -8.49
CA ALA A 379 17.54 18.02 -7.33
C ALA A 379 17.69 17.24 -6.00
N SER A 380 18.67 17.67 -5.19
CA SER A 380 18.95 17.11 -3.87
C SER A 380 17.69 17.14 -3.02
N GLN A 381 17.38 16.01 -2.38
CA GLN A 381 16.18 15.80 -1.58
C GLN A 381 16.52 15.92 -0.10
N THR A 382 15.63 16.53 0.67
CA THR A 382 15.75 16.64 2.13
C THR A 382 14.72 15.74 2.82
N TYR A 383 15.07 15.20 3.98
CA TYR A 383 14.28 14.19 4.70
C TYR A 383 13.78 14.69 6.06
N THR A 384 13.79 16.01 6.27
CA THR A 384 13.34 16.65 7.51
C THR A 384 11.83 16.65 7.67
N THR A 385 11.09 16.61 6.56
CA THR A 385 9.63 16.67 6.56
C THR A 385 9.07 15.65 5.57
N HIS A 386 8.01 14.96 5.95
CA HIS A 386 7.27 14.05 5.08
C HIS A 386 5.77 14.39 5.07
N ALA A 387 5.09 14.08 3.97
CA ALA A 387 3.66 14.27 3.84
C ALA A 387 2.93 12.92 3.86
N ILE A 388 1.87 12.82 4.66
CA ILE A 388 1.01 11.64 4.73
C ILE A 388 -0.35 12.03 4.19
N ILE A 389 -0.78 11.38 3.11
CA ILE A 389 -2.07 11.58 2.47
C ILE A 389 -2.95 10.38 2.81
N ASP A 390 -4.10 10.63 3.43
CA ASP A 390 -5.07 9.63 3.83
C ASP A 390 -5.89 9.15 2.61
N LEU A 391 -5.48 8.03 2.01
CA LEU A 391 -6.13 7.49 0.80
C LEU A 391 -7.51 6.90 1.15
N GLU A 392 -7.67 6.32 2.32
CA GLU A 392 -8.96 5.78 2.77
C GLU A 392 -10.02 6.87 2.91
N ALA A 393 -9.65 8.06 3.40
CA ALA A 393 -10.53 9.23 3.42
C ALA A 393 -11.01 9.63 2.01
N LEU A 394 -10.26 9.27 0.97
CA LEU A 394 -10.60 9.47 -0.44
C LEU A 394 -11.34 8.26 -1.03
N GLY A 395 -11.41 7.13 -0.34
CA GLY A 395 -12.06 5.90 -0.78
C GLY A 395 -11.14 4.93 -1.49
N ILE A 396 -9.85 5.21 -1.46
CA ILE A 396 -8.83 4.36 -2.01
C ILE A 396 -8.25 3.58 -0.83
N TYR A 397 -8.65 2.32 -0.70
CA TYR A 397 -8.23 1.46 0.39
C TYR A 397 -8.25 0.00 -0.05
N GLN A 398 -7.52 -0.85 0.67
CA GLN A 398 -7.57 -2.28 0.46
C GLN A 398 -8.75 -2.90 1.26
N PRO A 399 -9.72 -3.58 0.61
CA PRO A 399 -10.75 -4.32 1.33
C PRO A 399 -10.15 -5.38 2.27
N PRO A 400 -10.82 -5.78 3.36
CA PRO A 400 -10.34 -6.86 4.20
C PRO A 400 -10.19 -8.16 3.41
N ALA A 401 -9.17 -8.96 3.74
CA ALA A 401 -9.03 -10.29 3.16
C ALA A 401 -10.15 -11.21 3.63
N ARG A 402 -10.57 -12.14 2.78
CA ARG A 402 -11.63 -13.10 3.11
C ARG A 402 -11.10 -14.19 4.04
N SER A 403 -11.85 -14.47 5.11
CA SER A 403 -11.51 -15.56 6.05
C SER A 403 -12.05 -16.93 5.62
N PHE A 404 -13.30 -16.99 5.12
CA PHE A 404 -13.95 -18.22 4.67
C PHE A 404 -14.58 -18.07 3.30
N ASP A 405 -14.61 -19.14 2.53
CA ASP A 405 -15.35 -19.21 1.27
C ASP A 405 -16.86 -19.06 1.48
N PRO A 406 -17.62 -18.54 0.50
CA PRO A 406 -19.05 -18.28 0.63
C PRO A 406 -19.87 -19.51 1.03
N SER A 407 -19.50 -20.69 0.53
CA SER A 407 -20.16 -21.96 0.87
C SER A 407 -20.00 -22.31 2.36
N HIS A 408 -18.82 -22.05 2.94
CA HIS A 408 -18.56 -22.23 4.36
C HIS A 408 -19.28 -21.20 5.21
N GLN A 409 -19.32 -19.94 4.77
CA GLN A 409 -20.09 -18.88 5.43
C GLN A 409 -21.57 -19.26 5.52
N GLN A 410 -22.17 -19.73 4.42
CA GLN A 410 -23.58 -20.14 4.38
C GLN A 410 -23.86 -21.33 5.30
N ARG A 411 -23.00 -22.37 5.26
CA ARG A 411 -23.13 -23.53 6.18
C ARG A 411 -23.04 -23.09 7.64
N ALA A 412 -22.12 -22.19 7.98
CA ALA A 412 -21.98 -21.69 9.34
C ALA A 412 -23.25 -20.94 9.82
N LEU A 413 -23.87 -20.13 8.96
CA LEU A 413 -25.12 -19.45 9.27
C LEU A 413 -26.29 -20.44 9.45
N THR A 414 -26.37 -21.50 8.63
CA THR A 414 -27.37 -22.57 8.81
C THR A 414 -27.20 -23.30 10.15
N ILE A 415 -25.95 -23.54 10.57
CA ILE A 415 -25.66 -24.14 11.88
C ILE A 415 -26.21 -23.26 13.00
N LEU A 416 -25.92 -21.95 12.97
CA LEU A 416 -26.45 -20.99 13.95
C LEU A 416 -27.99 -20.99 13.97
N ALA A 417 -28.62 -20.92 12.79
CA ALA A 417 -30.08 -20.89 12.66
C ALA A 417 -30.75 -22.17 13.20
N SER A 418 -30.09 -23.33 13.07
CA SER A 418 -30.62 -24.61 13.54
C SER A 418 -30.59 -24.77 15.06
N GLY A 419 -29.73 -24.04 15.77
CA GLY A 419 -29.53 -24.17 17.22
C GLY A 419 -29.00 -25.53 17.69
N ARG A 420 -28.71 -26.49 16.79
CA ARG A 420 -28.41 -27.89 17.16
C ARG A 420 -27.14 -28.09 17.99
N HIS A 421 -26.21 -27.15 17.93
CA HIS A 421 -24.94 -27.20 18.65
C HIS A 421 -24.83 -26.12 19.74
N ALA A 422 -25.95 -25.58 20.20
CA ALA A 422 -25.95 -24.54 21.22
C ALA A 422 -25.77 -25.12 22.62
N ASP A 423 -24.67 -24.76 23.27
CA ASP A 423 -24.36 -25.05 24.68
C ASP A 423 -24.31 -23.77 25.54
N PHE A 424 -24.65 -22.62 24.93
CA PHE A 424 -24.60 -21.29 25.52
C PHE A 424 -25.67 -20.39 24.90
N ALA A 425 -25.99 -19.26 25.53
CA ALA A 425 -26.94 -18.33 24.97
C ALA A 425 -26.65 -16.87 25.37
N PHE A 426 -26.89 -15.96 24.43
CA PHE A 426 -26.83 -14.51 24.67
C PHE A 426 -28.20 -14.01 25.10
N VAL A 427 -28.32 -13.53 26.33
CA VAL A 427 -29.57 -12.94 26.84
C VAL A 427 -29.62 -11.46 26.45
N CYS A 428 -30.64 -11.08 25.68
CA CYS A 428 -30.86 -9.73 25.17
C CYS A 428 -31.62 -8.86 26.19
N GLU A 429 -31.68 -7.54 25.94
CA GLU A 429 -32.42 -6.59 26.81
C GLU A 429 -33.89 -6.94 26.99
N ASP A 430 -34.51 -7.55 25.98
CA ASP A 430 -35.91 -7.99 26.00
C ASP A 430 -36.12 -9.32 26.76
N GLY A 431 -35.09 -9.83 27.43
CA GLY A 431 -35.09 -11.09 28.17
C GLY A 431 -35.03 -12.33 27.28
N ARG A 432 -35.01 -12.18 25.95
CA ARG A 432 -34.92 -13.32 25.03
C ARG A 432 -33.48 -13.78 24.88
N ALA A 433 -33.28 -15.09 24.83
CA ALA A 433 -31.96 -15.70 24.67
C ALA A 433 -31.74 -16.13 23.20
N ILE A 434 -30.55 -15.87 22.66
CA ILE A 434 -30.12 -16.37 21.36
C ILE A 434 -29.15 -17.54 21.60
N PRO A 435 -29.53 -18.78 21.30
CA PRO A 435 -28.70 -19.96 21.52
C PRO A 435 -27.49 -19.99 20.57
N CYS A 436 -26.31 -20.33 21.06
CA CYS A 436 -25.08 -20.42 20.28
C CYS A 436 -24.05 -21.38 20.90
N ALA A 437 -23.01 -21.70 20.12
CA ALA A 437 -21.91 -22.55 20.53
C ALA A 437 -20.82 -21.73 21.22
N ARG A 438 -20.64 -21.93 22.52
CA ARG A 438 -19.68 -21.22 23.39
C ARG A 438 -18.26 -21.28 22.85
N VAL A 439 -17.79 -22.48 22.51
CA VAL A 439 -16.41 -22.71 22.08
C VAL A 439 -16.09 -21.91 20.81
N LEU A 440 -17.03 -21.84 19.87
CA LEU A 440 -16.87 -21.10 18.63
C LEU A 440 -16.80 -19.59 18.89
N VAL A 441 -17.72 -19.06 19.70
CA VAL A 441 -17.77 -17.61 19.99
C VAL A 441 -16.59 -17.18 20.83
N ALA A 442 -16.27 -17.91 21.91
CA ALA A 442 -15.12 -17.62 22.77
C ALA A 442 -13.80 -17.72 22.00
N GLY A 443 -13.65 -18.71 21.10
CA GLY A 443 -12.47 -18.83 20.25
C GLY A 443 -12.26 -17.67 19.27
N ARG A 444 -13.29 -16.85 19.01
CA ARG A 444 -13.26 -15.69 18.11
C ARG A 444 -13.47 -14.36 18.83
N TRP A 445 -13.66 -14.38 20.14
CA TRP A 445 -13.89 -13.20 20.97
C TRP A 445 -13.01 -13.29 22.22
N PRO A 446 -11.78 -12.73 22.18
CA PRO A 446 -10.81 -12.86 23.29
C PRO A 446 -11.37 -12.43 24.64
N TRP A 447 -12.13 -11.33 24.67
CA TRP A 447 -12.77 -10.86 25.90
C TRP A 447 -13.70 -11.92 26.52
N LEU A 448 -14.55 -12.58 25.72
CA LEU A 448 -15.44 -13.63 26.23
C LEU A 448 -14.65 -14.85 26.70
N HIS A 449 -13.59 -15.22 25.98
CA HIS A 449 -12.69 -16.29 26.41
C HIS A 449 -12.12 -16.00 27.80
N ASP A 450 -11.57 -14.81 28.02
CA ASP A 450 -10.98 -14.41 29.29
C ASP A 450 -12.04 -14.41 30.41
N GLN A 451 -13.25 -13.91 30.15
CA GLN A 451 -14.34 -13.96 31.13
C GLN A 451 -14.72 -15.39 31.51
N LEU A 452 -14.77 -16.31 30.54
CA LEU A 452 -15.10 -17.71 30.80
C LEU A 452 -14.00 -18.43 31.59
N GLU A 453 -12.73 -18.15 31.32
CA GLU A 453 -11.61 -18.71 32.10
C GLU A 453 -11.61 -18.20 33.55
N LEU A 454 -11.96 -16.92 33.78
CA LEU A 454 -12.12 -16.38 35.14
C LEU A 454 -13.23 -17.07 35.94
N LEU A 455 -14.28 -17.54 35.27
CA LEU A 455 -15.43 -18.23 35.90
C LEU A 455 -15.25 -19.75 36.03
N ARG A 456 -14.19 -20.30 35.42
CA ARG A 456 -13.89 -21.74 35.43
C ARG A 456 -13.65 -22.32 36.83
N PRO A 457 -12.96 -21.65 37.78
CA PRO A 457 -12.77 -22.17 39.13
C PRO A 457 -14.09 -22.28 39.90
N ILE A 458 -15.00 -21.32 39.72
CA ILE A 458 -16.28 -21.22 40.42
C ILE A 458 -17.24 -22.34 39.98
N THR A 459 -17.20 -22.69 38.68
CA THR A 459 -18.06 -23.71 38.08
C THR A 459 -17.57 -25.15 38.32
N SER A 460 -16.27 -25.35 38.58
CA SER A 460 -15.71 -26.67 38.91
C SER A 460 -16.17 -27.25 40.25
N ALA A 461 -16.77 -26.43 41.12
CA ALA A 461 -17.34 -26.83 42.42
C ALA A 461 -18.84 -27.23 42.36
N LEU A 462 -19.49 -27.12 41.18
CA LEU A 462 -20.91 -27.43 40.97
C LEU A 462 -21.05 -28.54 39.91
N SER A 463 -21.79 -29.60 40.24
CA SER A 463 -22.09 -30.70 39.31
C SER A 463 -22.73 -30.20 38.00
N PRO A 464 -22.39 -30.78 36.83
CA PRO A 464 -22.60 -30.17 35.51
C PRO A 464 -24.00 -30.39 34.94
N THR A 465 -25.05 -29.93 35.63
CA THR A 465 -26.42 -29.92 35.07
C THR A 465 -27.14 -28.60 35.18
N SER A 466 -26.65 -27.64 35.97
CA SER A 466 -27.23 -26.29 35.98
C SER A 466 -26.26 -25.26 36.53
N ALA A 467 -25.39 -24.73 35.68
CA ALA A 467 -24.98 -23.35 35.86
C ALA A 467 -26.10 -22.50 35.26
N THR A 468 -27.10 -22.11 36.07
CA THR A 468 -28.07 -21.11 35.64
C THR A 468 -27.30 -19.82 35.33
N PRO A 469 -27.36 -19.30 34.10
CA PRO A 469 -26.50 -18.21 33.63
C PRO A 469 -26.96 -16.84 34.13
N ASP A 470 -27.20 -16.69 35.44
CA ASP A 470 -27.34 -15.36 36.05
C ASP A 470 -25.99 -14.62 36.10
N SER A 471 -24.88 -15.36 36.14
CA SER A 471 -23.51 -14.81 36.14
C SER A 471 -22.98 -14.45 34.74
N LEU A 472 -23.72 -14.74 33.67
CA LEU A 472 -23.36 -14.39 32.28
C LEU A 472 -24.14 -13.15 31.77
N ARG A 473 -24.81 -12.42 32.66
CA ARG A 473 -25.38 -11.08 32.41
C ARG A 473 -24.33 -9.99 32.12
N ALA A 474 -23.05 -10.32 32.10
CA ALA A 474 -22.00 -9.46 31.55
C ALA A 474 -22.07 -9.57 30.02
N THR A 475 -22.78 -8.74 29.28
CA THR A 475 -22.56 -7.30 29.15
C THR A 475 -23.85 -6.60 28.72
N GLY A 476 -24.11 -5.45 29.31
CA GLY A 476 -25.36 -4.71 29.17
C GLY A 476 -25.75 -4.30 27.76
N LYS A 477 -27.06 -4.10 27.63
CA LYS A 477 -27.74 -3.22 26.68
C LYS A 477 -27.43 -3.39 25.19
N GLN A 478 -27.69 -4.58 24.65
CA GLN A 478 -27.75 -4.75 23.20
C GLN A 478 -29.12 -5.23 22.74
N THR A 479 -29.62 -4.57 21.68
CA THR A 479 -30.85 -5.01 21.02
C THR A 479 -30.65 -6.41 20.45
N ARG A 480 -31.72 -7.22 20.46
CA ARG A 480 -31.72 -8.57 19.88
C ARG A 480 -31.21 -8.61 18.44
N ILE A 481 -31.48 -7.56 17.67
CA ILE A 481 -31.04 -7.38 16.28
C ILE A 481 -29.50 -7.31 16.20
N THR A 482 -28.88 -6.45 17.02
CA THR A 482 -27.42 -6.31 17.07
C THR A 482 -26.74 -7.58 17.55
N ALA A 483 -27.27 -8.20 18.61
CA ALA A 483 -26.74 -9.47 19.14
C ALA A 483 -26.81 -10.59 18.09
N THR A 484 -27.91 -10.68 17.34
CA THR A 484 -28.06 -11.63 16.22
C THR A 484 -27.02 -11.37 15.13
N ALA A 485 -26.84 -10.11 14.72
CA ALA A 485 -25.87 -9.73 13.69
C ALA A 485 -24.42 -10.02 14.11
N LEU A 486 -24.10 -9.81 15.38
CA LEU A 486 -22.79 -10.12 15.95
C LEU A 486 -22.53 -11.63 16.00
N LEU A 487 -23.51 -12.43 16.42
CA LEU A 487 -23.41 -13.89 16.39
C LEU A 487 -23.28 -14.44 14.98
N GLN A 488 -24.05 -13.90 14.02
CA GLN A 488 -23.89 -14.24 12.60
C GLN A 488 -22.44 -14.00 12.14
N TYR A 489 -21.82 -12.88 12.55
CA TYR A 489 -20.41 -12.62 12.27
C TYR A 489 -19.49 -13.64 12.95
N PHE A 490 -19.70 -13.96 14.23
CA PHE A 490 -18.84 -14.94 14.89
C PHE A 490 -18.90 -16.30 14.22
N TYR A 491 -20.00 -16.68 13.57
CA TYR A 491 -20.11 -17.92 12.82
C TYR A 491 -19.48 -17.84 11.42
N SER A 492 -19.80 -16.80 10.66
CA SER A 492 -19.41 -16.68 9.25
C SER A 492 -18.08 -15.97 9.01
N LEU A 493 -17.56 -15.23 10.00
CA LEU A 493 -16.49 -14.24 9.84
C LEU A 493 -16.73 -13.29 8.66
N ALA A 494 -17.99 -12.96 8.41
CA ALA A 494 -18.42 -12.10 7.32
C ALA A 494 -19.65 -11.28 7.70
N LEU A 495 -19.88 -10.19 6.96
CA LEU A 495 -21.09 -9.37 7.06
C LEU A 495 -22.06 -9.71 5.92
N GLY A 496 -22.39 -10.99 5.74
CA GLY A 496 -23.12 -11.48 4.57
C GLY A 496 -24.61 -11.14 4.54
N THR A 497 -25.24 -10.82 5.67
CA THR A 497 -26.71 -10.71 5.74
C THR A 497 -27.25 -9.29 5.59
N ARG A 498 -28.51 -9.13 5.14
CA ARG A 498 -29.22 -7.83 5.10
C ARG A 498 -29.27 -7.18 6.49
N LEU A 499 -29.46 -7.99 7.53
CA LEU A 499 -29.46 -7.53 8.91
C LEU A 499 -28.13 -6.86 9.27
N GLN A 500 -27.00 -7.52 8.98
CA GLN A 500 -25.66 -7.00 9.23
C GLN A 500 -25.37 -5.74 8.40
N ARG A 501 -26.00 -5.59 7.23
CA ARG A 501 -25.82 -4.44 6.31
C ARG A 501 -26.67 -3.22 6.63
N ALA A 502 -27.66 -3.36 7.51
CA ALA A 502 -28.50 -2.23 7.89
C ALA A 502 -27.65 -1.14 8.58
N PRO A 503 -27.73 0.14 8.17
CA PRO A 503 -26.89 1.20 8.74
C PRO A 503 -26.91 1.30 10.27
N PRO A 504 -28.08 1.18 10.96
CA PRO A 504 -28.10 1.19 12.43
C PRO A 504 -27.33 0.02 13.06
N VAL A 505 -27.37 -1.16 12.42
CA VAL A 505 -26.67 -2.35 12.89
C VAL A 505 -25.16 -2.20 12.67
N LEU A 506 -24.73 -1.70 11.49
CA LEU A 506 -23.33 -1.40 11.23
C LEU A 506 -22.77 -0.41 12.26
N SER A 507 -23.50 0.65 12.62
CA SER A 507 -23.07 1.59 13.66
C SER A 507 -22.85 0.90 15.00
N GLN A 508 -23.80 0.07 15.44
CA GLN A 508 -23.64 -0.67 16.70
C GLN A 508 -22.49 -1.68 16.65
N LEU A 509 -22.34 -2.40 15.55
CA LEU A 509 -21.23 -3.33 15.35
C LEU A 509 -19.88 -2.61 15.36
N LEU A 510 -19.78 -1.38 14.85
CA LEU A 510 -18.54 -0.61 14.90
C LEU A 510 -18.16 -0.24 16.33
N VAL A 511 -19.13 0.18 17.15
CA VAL A 511 -18.91 0.51 18.57
C VAL A 511 -18.43 -0.74 19.32
N ILE A 512 -19.11 -1.87 19.11
CA ILE A 512 -18.76 -3.16 19.74
C ILE A 512 -17.36 -3.61 19.32
N ALA A 513 -17.07 -3.59 18.02
CA ALA A 513 -15.78 -4.00 17.50
C ALA A 513 -14.63 -3.14 18.06
N THR A 514 -14.89 -1.85 18.27
CA THR A 514 -13.92 -0.91 18.83
C THR A 514 -13.72 -1.15 20.33
N GLU A 515 -14.82 -1.23 21.09
CA GLU A 515 -14.81 -1.43 22.55
C GLU A 515 -14.11 -2.75 22.93
N PHE A 516 -14.45 -3.83 22.22
CA PHE A 516 -13.91 -5.16 22.49
C PHE A 516 -12.69 -5.52 21.64
N ARG A 517 -12.14 -4.56 20.88
CA ARG A 517 -10.94 -4.74 20.02
C ARG A 517 -11.03 -5.94 19.07
N ILE A 518 -12.18 -6.13 18.43
CA ILE A 518 -12.40 -7.15 17.39
C ILE A 518 -11.96 -6.57 16.04
N GLU A 519 -10.65 -6.53 15.79
CA GLU A 519 -10.04 -5.80 14.66
C GLU A 519 -10.62 -6.21 13.29
N TYR A 520 -10.81 -7.51 13.06
CA TYR A 520 -11.35 -7.98 11.78
C TYR A 520 -12.81 -7.58 11.56
N LEU A 521 -13.64 -7.59 12.61
CA LEU A 521 -15.01 -7.06 12.54
C LEU A 521 -14.99 -5.56 12.26
N GLN A 522 -14.11 -4.82 12.94
CA GLN A 522 -13.97 -3.38 12.76
C GLN A 522 -13.63 -3.06 11.28
N ALA A 523 -12.69 -3.79 10.68
CA ALA A 523 -12.29 -3.63 9.29
C ALA A 523 -13.45 -3.95 8.31
N LEU A 524 -14.20 -5.04 8.55
CA LEU A 524 -15.37 -5.39 7.73
C LEU A 524 -16.49 -4.35 7.83
N VAL A 525 -16.76 -3.82 9.03
CA VAL A 525 -17.78 -2.79 9.23
C VAL A 525 -17.36 -1.48 8.57
N GLN A 526 -16.11 -1.05 8.71
CA GLN A 526 -15.59 0.13 8.01
C GLN A 526 -15.70 -0.03 6.48
N HIS A 527 -15.31 -1.20 5.94
CA HIS A 527 -15.46 -1.50 4.51
C HIS A 527 -16.93 -1.45 4.06
N ALA A 528 -17.83 -2.05 4.84
CA ALA A 528 -19.28 -2.00 4.58
C ALA A 528 -19.82 -0.56 4.55
N MET A 529 -19.37 0.29 5.48
CA MET A 529 -19.75 1.70 5.55
C MET A 529 -19.17 2.51 4.38
N HIS A 530 -17.93 2.26 3.95
CA HIS A 530 -17.35 2.89 2.77
C HIS A 530 -18.19 2.62 1.51
N LEU A 531 -18.60 1.36 1.29
CA LEU A 531 -19.48 1.00 0.18
C LEU A 531 -20.88 1.60 0.30
N ALA A 532 -21.41 1.75 1.52
CA ALA A 532 -22.67 2.42 1.75
C ALA A 532 -22.60 3.91 1.35
N LEU A 533 -21.46 4.57 1.63
CA LEU A 533 -21.19 5.94 1.20
C LEU A 533 -21.06 6.06 -0.32
N ASP A 534 -20.46 5.07 -1.00
CA ASP A 534 -20.36 5.05 -2.47
C ASP A 534 -21.74 4.97 -3.13
N ARG A 535 -22.61 4.09 -2.61
CA ARG A 535 -24.00 3.97 -3.05
C ARG A 535 -24.76 5.28 -2.83
N GLU A 536 -24.52 5.96 -1.72
CA GLU A 536 -25.15 7.23 -1.41
C GLU A 536 -24.76 8.35 -2.38
N VAL A 537 -23.50 8.38 -2.84
CA VAL A 537 -23.04 9.32 -3.87
C VAL A 537 -23.69 9.03 -5.23
N GLY A 538 -23.87 7.75 -5.58
CA GLY A 538 -24.48 7.33 -6.85
C GLY A 538 -25.99 7.61 -6.96
N LEU A 539 -26.69 7.81 -5.84
CA LEU A 539 -28.13 8.09 -5.82
C LEU A 539 -28.40 9.60 -6.00
N CYS A 540 -28.72 10.01 -7.22
CA CYS A 540 -29.29 11.31 -7.55
C CYS A 540 -30.71 11.46 -6.98
N GLY A 541 -30.86 11.74 -5.69
CA GLY A 541 -32.17 11.90 -5.07
C GLY A 541 -32.20 12.78 -3.81
N ASN A 542 -33.39 13.30 -3.50
CA ASN A 542 -33.71 14.22 -2.38
C ASN A 542 -33.57 13.61 -0.97
N GLY A 543 -32.95 12.44 -0.81
CA GLY A 543 -32.71 11.85 0.50
C GLY A 543 -31.81 12.72 1.37
N ASP A 544 -32.13 12.84 2.67
CA ASP A 544 -31.56 13.79 3.64
C ASP A 544 -30.08 13.59 4.03
N GLY A 545 -29.28 12.83 3.25
CA GLY A 545 -27.89 12.56 3.63
C GLY A 545 -27.75 11.71 4.91
N GLY A 546 -28.80 10.96 5.26
CA GLY A 546 -28.92 10.29 6.56
C GLY A 546 -27.85 9.24 6.83
N ILE A 547 -27.37 8.53 5.79
CA ILE A 547 -26.30 7.54 5.93
C ILE A 547 -24.98 8.23 6.28
N ALA A 548 -24.55 9.22 5.48
CA ALA A 548 -23.33 10.00 5.76
C ALA A 548 -23.32 10.61 7.16
N ARG A 549 -24.46 11.15 7.63
CA ARG A 549 -24.58 11.69 9.00
C ARG A 549 -24.41 10.59 10.06
N GLY A 550 -25.15 9.49 9.94
CA GLY A 550 -25.06 8.39 10.91
C GLY A 550 -23.66 7.76 10.97
N VAL A 551 -23.02 7.59 9.81
CA VAL A 551 -21.64 7.09 9.73
C VAL A 551 -20.64 8.09 10.34
N TYR A 552 -20.83 9.39 10.15
CA TYR A 552 -19.95 10.41 10.73
C TYR A 552 -19.96 10.38 12.26
N GLU A 553 -21.14 10.30 12.87
CA GLU A 553 -21.32 10.30 14.33
C GLU A 553 -20.64 9.09 14.97
N VAL A 554 -20.86 7.88 14.41
CA VAL A 554 -20.25 6.65 14.93
C VAL A 554 -18.75 6.54 14.63
N ALA A 555 -18.30 7.01 13.46
CA ALA A 555 -16.88 7.03 13.14
C ALA A 555 -16.10 7.95 14.09
N ALA A 556 -16.70 9.07 14.50
CA ALA A 556 -16.12 9.98 15.48
C ALA A 556 -15.99 9.35 16.87
N SER A 557 -17.02 8.63 17.35
CA SER A 557 -16.97 7.97 18.66
C SER A 557 -15.98 6.80 18.69
N CYS A 558 -15.79 6.12 17.57
CA CYS A 558 -14.89 4.96 17.45
C CYS A 558 -13.45 5.33 17.04
N GLY A 559 -13.13 6.61 16.85
CA GLY A 559 -11.79 7.05 16.43
C GLY A 559 -11.44 6.74 14.96
N CYS A 560 -12.41 6.37 14.12
CA CYS A 560 -12.24 6.04 12.71
C CYS A 560 -12.08 7.32 11.86
N ARG A 561 -10.94 7.99 11.99
CA ARG A 561 -10.68 9.31 11.37
C ARG A 561 -10.86 9.33 9.85
N SER A 562 -10.38 8.32 9.13
CA SER A 562 -10.47 8.28 7.66
C SER A 562 -11.92 8.23 7.18
N LEU A 563 -12.74 7.38 7.80
CA LEU A 563 -14.18 7.30 7.55
C LEU A 563 -14.90 8.60 7.92
N GLN A 564 -14.49 9.25 9.02
CA GLN A 564 -15.00 10.57 9.42
C GLN A 564 -14.69 11.68 8.38
N ILE A 565 -13.49 11.67 7.79
CA ILE A 565 -13.14 12.64 6.75
C ILE A 565 -13.92 12.36 5.47
N ARG A 566 -14.03 11.08 5.08
CA ARG A 566 -14.79 10.66 3.88
C ARG A 566 -16.25 11.10 3.95
N THR A 567 -16.93 10.82 5.05
CA THR A 567 -18.34 11.20 5.26
C THR A 567 -18.55 12.71 5.08
N ARG A 568 -17.67 13.55 5.62
CA ARG A 568 -17.71 15.01 5.40
C ARG A 568 -17.57 15.38 3.92
N LYS A 569 -16.66 14.73 3.19
CA LYS A 569 -16.47 14.98 1.74
C LYS A 569 -17.70 14.57 0.92
N VAL A 570 -18.30 13.42 1.24
CA VAL A 570 -19.54 12.94 0.60
C VAL A 570 -20.69 13.92 0.84
N ALA A 571 -20.88 14.36 2.10
CA ALA A 571 -21.91 15.34 2.44
C ALA A 571 -21.71 16.69 1.72
N PHE A 572 -20.46 17.17 1.60
CA PHE A 572 -20.16 18.42 0.89
C PHE A 572 -20.44 18.31 -0.62
N ARG A 573 -20.04 17.21 -1.27
CA ARG A 573 -20.32 16.98 -2.71
C ARG A 573 -21.81 17.05 -3.02
N ARG A 574 -22.68 16.46 -2.17
CA ARG A 574 -24.14 16.52 -2.36
C ARG A 574 -24.73 17.93 -2.22
N ARG A 575 -24.17 18.77 -1.33
CA ARG A 575 -24.60 20.18 -1.21
C ARG A 575 -24.21 20.99 -2.44
N SER A 576 -23.01 20.75 -2.96
CA SER A 576 -22.55 21.42 -4.18
C SER A 576 -23.39 21.03 -5.40
N THR A 577 -23.83 19.78 -5.52
CA THR A 577 -24.71 19.37 -6.62
C THR A 577 -26.12 19.93 -6.46
N ARG A 578 -26.68 20.00 -5.24
CA ARG A 578 -27.98 20.65 -5.00
C ARG A 578 -27.99 22.14 -5.38
N SER A 579 -26.93 22.88 -5.04
CA SER A 579 -26.83 24.32 -5.36
C SER A 579 -26.78 24.65 -6.85
N VAL A 580 -26.52 23.67 -7.72
CA VAL A 580 -26.49 23.86 -9.19
C VAL A 580 -27.85 23.62 -9.83
N TYR A 581 -28.78 22.95 -9.12
CA TYR A 581 -30.09 22.55 -9.63
C TYR A 581 -31.27 23.21 -8.90
N ASP A 582 -31.03 24.11 -7.95
CA ASP A 582 -32.06 24.91 -7.29
C ASP A 582 -31.85 26.39 -7.70
N PRO A 583 -32.73 26.97 -8.56
CA PRO A 583 -32.63 28.37 -8.99
C PRO A 583 -33.00 29.38 -7.90
#